data_AF-A0A2R4X3W5-F1
#
_entry.id   AF-A0A2R4X3W5-F1
#
_cell.length_a   1.000
_cell.length_b   1.000
_cell.length_c   1.000
_cell.angle_alpha   90.00
_cell.angle_beta   90.00
_cell.angle_gamma   90.00
#
_symmetry.space_group_name_H-M   'P 1'
#
loop_
_entity.id
_entity.type
_entity.pdbx_description
1 polymer ?
#
loop_
_entity_poly.entity_id
_entity_poly.type
_entity_poly.pdbx_seq_one_letter_code
_entity_poly.pdbx_strand_id
1 'polypeptide(L)'
;MSTATEASQVFDWLDEERLANVAAKLRRLPTGSEFERRVEEALSSTVDIEGRTYEEILDDHGDLVGYADPDEERLPWWLDGFKWTVTAEPLDTLTIDDRSLDQFEEYPLDSTSVEDITLNSAASVVEGLEAFATLEETLTNAVSDPTEHDREADLSEFELPQKLFVVPEEGRIATSESFETWFERMINLCPPGCPELTALFRVNANVERRHADRVLDGDELERLTELGVFDSSEPEARAFNEDYHESLSTLLQIRPPFDLEFDLEHDKGDLTKLQYAYYRAWARDTNRFSNEQKWLRKAQNRDDIGEGEEYRFTEYAFRLPTRISRSNVVFEDQSNYGNSSESEAIGELIEEFGHPVNDD
;
A
#
# COMPACT_ATOMS: atom_id res chain seq x y z
N MET A 1 16.62 30.93 18.07
CA MET A 1 16.07 31.60 16.87
C MET A 1 15.55 30.49 15.98
N SER A 2 14.27 30.61 15.62
CA SER A 2 13.32 29.62 15.08
C SER A 2 13.89 28.38 14.36
N THR A 3 13.63 27.19 14.92
CA THR A 3 13.76 25.85 14.32
C THR A 3 12.39 25.23 13.98
N ALA A 4 11.34 26.07 13.92
CA ALA A 4 9.94 25.68 13.88
C ALA A 4 9.35 25.51 12.46
N THR A 5 10.10 25.06 11.45
CA THR A 5 9.60 25.13 10.06
C THR A 5 9.35 23.80 9.34
N GLU A 6 9.75 22.64 9.89
CA GLU A 6 9.54 21.35 9.20
C GLU A 6 8.78 20.30 10.04
N ALA A 7 8.98 20.23 11.36
CA ALA A 7 8.05 19.46 12.22
C ALA A 7 6.62 20.03 12.13
N SER A 8 6.49 21.36 12.16
CA SER A 8 5.21 22.07 11.98
C SER A 8 4.50 21.67 10.68
N GLN A 9 5.23 21.37 9.60
CA GLN A 9 4.60 20.95 8.34
C GLN A 9 4.00 19.54 8.41
N VAL A 10 4.58 18.62 9.18
CA VAL A 10 4.00 17.27 9.36
C VAL A 10 2.69 17.37 10.14
N PHE A 11 2.64 18.17 11.20
CA PHE A 11 1.44 18.34 12.02
C PHE A 11 0.32 19.15 11.35
N ASP A 12 0.64 20.00 10.37
CA ASP A 12 -0.34 20.69 9.52
C ASP A 12 -1.21 19.71 8.71
N TRP A 13 -0.65 18.55 8.34
CA TRP A 13 -1.37 17.48 7.63
C TRP A 13 -2.17 16.56 8.57
N LEU A 14 -1.97 16.68 9.87
CA LEU A 14 -2.71 15.93 10.89
C LEU A 14 -3.92 16.71 11.43
N ASP A 15 -4.35 17.74 10.70
CA ASP A 15 -5.55 18.49 11.04
C ASP A 15 -6.82 17.64 10.92
N GLU A 16 -7.75 17.83 11.87
CA GLU A 16 -8.96 17.01 11.99
C GLU A 16 -9.80 17.01 10.71
N GLU A 17 -9.98 18.18 10.07
CA GLU A 17 -10.77 18.30 8.85
C GLU A 17 -10.13 17.53 7.69
N ARG A 18 -8.80 17.56 7.59
CA ARG A 18 -8.05 16.84 6.55
C ARG A 18 -8.15 15.34 6.74
N LEU A 19 -7.98 14.87 7.98
CA LEU A 19 -8.06 13.45 8.31
C LEU A 19 -9.48 12.91 8.17
N ALA A 20 -10.51 13.68 8.54
CA ALA A 20 -11.90 13.32 8.31
C ALA A 20 -12.22 13.21 6.81
N ASN A 21 -11.68 14.12 5.98
CA ASN A 21 -11.79 14.02 4.53
C ASN A 21 -11.09 12.78 3.96
N VAL A 22 -9.95 12.35 4.53
CA VAL A 22 -9.29 11.10 4.14
C VAL A 22 -10.14 9.90 4.54
N ALA A 23 -10.64 9.84 5.78
CA ALA A 23 -11.52 8.76 6.23
C ALA A 23 -12.77 8.63 5.34
N ALA A 24 -13.37 9.76 4.93
CA ALA A 24 -14.51 9.77 4.00
C ALA A 24 -14.16 9.16 2.63
N LYS A 25 -12.96 9.39 2.10
CA LYS A 25 -12.47 8.75 0.86
C LYS A 25 -12.23 7.26 1.04
N LEU A 26 -11.55 6.86 2.13
CA LEU A 26 -11.25 5.46 2.42
C LEU A 26 -12.53 4.63 2.53
N ARG A 27 -13.56 5.18 3.17
CA ARG A 27 -14.87 4.54 3.33
C ARG A 27 -15.59 4.20 2.01
N ARG A 28 -15.19 4.84 0.91
CA ARG A 28 -15.81 4.65 -0.42
C ARG A 28 -15.13 3.56 -1.23
N LEU A 29 -13.92 3.16 -0.82
CA LEU A 29 -13.23 2.04 -1.43
C LEU A 29 -14.02 0.74 -1.13
N PRO A 30 -14.05 -0.22 -2.07
CA PRO A 30 -14.63 -1.53 -1.82
C PRO A 30 -13.82 -2.28 -0.76
N THR A 31 -14.45 -3.20 -0.03
CA THR A 31 -13.69 -4.16 0.77
C THR A 31 -12.91 -5.12 -0.14
N GLY A 32 -11.87 -5.77 0.38
CA GLY A 32 -11.13 -6.81 -0.36
C GLY A 32 -12.06 -7.87 -0.96
N SER A 33 -12.95 -8.42 -0.14
CA SER A 33 -13.95 -9.41 -0.60
C SER A 33 -14.97 -8.87 -1.62
N GLU A 34 -15.35 -7.59 -1.53
CA GLU A 34 -16.20 -6.97 -2.54
C GLU A 34 -15.46 -6.81 -3.86
N PHE A 35 -14.19 -6.37 -3.80
CA PHE A 35 -13.32 -6.23 -4.96
C PHE A 35 -13.12 -7.56 -5.68
N GLU A 36 -12.71 -8.61 -4.97
CA GLU A 36 -12.51 -9.96 -5.55
C GLU A 36 -13.76 -10.45 -6.28
N ARG A 37 -14.91 -10.45 -5.59
CA ARG A 37 -16.18 -10.87 -6.18
C ARG A 37 -16.53 -10.06 -7.42
N ARG A 38 -16.34 -8.73 -7.39
CA ARG A 38 -16.67 -7.85 -8.52
C ARG A 38 -15.73 -8.05 -9.71
N VAL A 39 -14.46 -8.36 -9.46
CA VAL A 39 -13.48 -8.71 -10.49
C VAL A 39 -13.85 -10.04 -11.14
N GLU A 40 -14.15 -11.08 -10.35
CA GLU A 40 -14.57 -12.40 -10.85
C GLU A 40 -15.85 -12.29 -11.69
N GLU A 41 -16.87 -11.61 -11.17
CA GLU A 41 -18.13 -11.34 -11.91
C GLU A 41 -17.89 -10.58 -13.22
N ALA A 42 -17.03 -9.55 -13.18
CA ALA A 42 -16.72 -8.77 -14.37
C ALA A 42 -15.93 -9.59 -15.40
N LEU A 43 -15.02 -10.44 -14.95
CA LEU A 43 -14.21 -11.30 -15.81
C LEU A 43 -15.09 -12.36 -16.50
N SER A 44 -15.90 -13.09 -15.73
CA SER A 44 -16.87 -14.06 -16.23
C SER A 44 -17.87 -13.44 -17.21
N SER A 45 -18.37 -12.23 -16.92
CA SER A 45 -19.27 -11.51 -17.83
C SER A 45 -18.57 -10.97 -19.08
N THR A 46 -17.27 -10.66 -19.01
CA THR A 46 -16.51 -10.13 -20.14
C THR A 46 -16.16 -11.22 -21.15
N VAL A 47 -15.87 -12.42 -20.65
CA VAL A 47 -15.57 -13.62 -21.44
C VAL A 47 -16.84 -14.38 -21.86
N ASP A 48 -17.99 -13.99 -21.30
CA ASP A 48 -19.31 -14.56 -21.61
C ASP A 48 -19.37 -16.09 -21.40
N ILE A 49 -18.90 -16.57 -20.24
CA ILE A 49 -18.76 -18.02 -19.99
C ILE A 49 -20.08 -18.80 -19.93
N GLU A 50 -21.22 -18.12 -19.73
CA GLU A 50 -22.50 -18.78 -19.48
C GLU A 50 -23.01 -19.56 -20.70
N GLY A 51 -23.06 -20.90 -20.56
CA GLY A 51 -23.65 -21.79 -21.56
C GLY A 51 -22.79 -22.01 -22.81
N ARG A 52 -21.51 -21.62 -22.76
CA ARG A 52 -20.53 -21.83 -23.82
C ARG A 52 -19.60 -22.99 -23.51
N THR A 53 -19.11 -23.63 -24.56
CA THR A 53 -18.06 -24.64 -24.44
C THR A 53 -16.69 -23.98 -24.34
N TYR A 54 -15.72 -24.74 -23.82
CA TYR A 54 -14.33 -24.30 -23.76
C TYR A 54 -13.76 -23.99 -25.16
N GLU A 55 -14.12 -24.80 -26.17
CA GLU A 55 -13.77 -24.54 -27.58
C GLU A 55 -14.36 -23.21 -28.09
N GLU A 56 -15.64 -22.93 -27.81
CA GLU A 56 -16.27 -21.67 -28.22
C GLU A 56 -15.61 -20.45 -27.58
N ILE A 57 -15.22 -20.56 -26.31
CA ILE A 57 -14.52 -19.48 -25.61
C ILE A 57 -13.10 -19.35 -26.17
N LEU A 58 -12.39 -20.45 -26.43
CA LEU A 58 -11.06 -20.43 -27.04
C LEU A 58 -11.08 -19.81 -28.44
N ASP A 59 -12.12 -20.06 -29.25
CA ASP A 59 -12.24 -19.49 -30.59
C ASP A 59 -12.41 -17.95 -30.56
N ASP A 60 -13.16 -17.43 -29.58
CA ASP A 60 -13.44 -15.99 -29.47
C ASP A 60 -12.39 -15.22 -28.66
N HIS A 61 -11.76 -15.90 -27.69
CA HIS A 61 -10.94 -15.30 -26.64
C HIS A 61 -9.54 -15.90 -26.53
N GLY A 62 -9.20 -16.91 -27.33
CA GLY A 62 -7.86 -17.46 -27.64
C GLY A 62 -6.82 -17.38 -26.52
N ASP A 63 -6.19 -16.22 -26.40
CA ASP A 63 -5.12 -15.90 -25.45
C ASP A 63 -5.56 -15.85 -23.97
N LEU A 64 -6.87 -15.87 -23.69
CA LEU A 64 -7.47 -15.74 -22.35
C LEU A 64 -7.76 -17.08 -21.67
N VAL A 65 -7.68 -18.17 -22.42
CA VAL A 65 -8.22 -19.47 -22.05
C VAL A 65 -7.08 -20.40 -21.65
N GLY A 66 -6.95 -20.65 -20.35
CA GLY A 66 -5.87 -21.46 -19.76
C GLY A 66 -4.93 -20.66 -18.86
N TYR A 67 -3.99 -21.35 -18.21
CA TYR A 67 -3.01 -20.76 -17.30
C TYR A 67 -2.19 -19.67 -18.02
N ALA A 68 -2.41 -18.42 -17.65
CA ALA A 68 -1.58 -17.31 -18.09
C ALA A 68 -0.34 -17.27 -17.19
N ASP A 69 0.81 -17.62 -17.75
CA ASP A 69 2.10 -17.39 -17.11
C ASP A 69 2.29 -15.85 -16.97
N PRO A 70 2.58 -15.33 -15.76
CA PRO A 70 2.78 -13.89 -15.53
C PRO A 70 3.90 -13.29 -16.42
N ASP A 71 4.81 -14.11 -16.96
CA ASP A 71 5.89 -13.65 -17.85
C ASP A 71 5.45 -13.41 -19.32
N GLU A 72 4.21 -13.71 -19.72
CA GLU A 72 3.76 -13.65 -21.13
C GLU A 72 2.96 -12.38 -21.54
N GLU A 73 2.85 -11.33 -20.69
CA GLU A 73 2.17 -10.05 -20.98
C GLU A 73 0.72 -10.19 -21.53
N ARG A 74 -0.03 -11.20 -21.07
CA ARG A 74 -1.40 -11.47 -21.58
C ARG A 74 -2.53 -10.97 -20.68
N LEU A 75 -2.24 -10.70 -19.42
CA LEU A 75 -3.20 -10.17 -18.46
C LEU A 75 -3.04 -8.67 -18.26
N PRO A 76 -4.11 -7.95 -17.86
CA PRO A 76 -3.98 -6.61 -17.30
C PRO A 76 -2.86 -6.59 -16.25
N TRP A 77 -2.03 -5.55 -16.28
CA TRP A 77 -0.85 -5.46 -15.42
C TRP A 77 -1.18 -5.85 -13.97
N TRP A 78 -2.21 -5.29 -13.36
CA TRP A 78 -2.60 -5.50 -11.96
C TRP A 78 -3.13 -6.90 -11.62
N LEU A 79 -3.38 -7.76 -12.61
CA LEU A 79 -4.00 -9.07 -12.43
C LEU A 79 -2.96 -10.18 -12.49
N ASP A 80 -2.56 -10.70 -11.32
CA ASP A 80 -1.53 -11.75 -11.21
C ASP A 80 -1.93 -13.07 -11.87
N GLY A 81 -3.24 -13.39 -11.89
CA GLY A 81 -3.75 -14.58 -12.55
C GLY A 81 -5.13 -15.01 -12.03
N PHE A 82 -5.68 -16.04 -12.68
CA PHE A 82 -6.93 -16.67 -12.29
C PHE A 82 -6.96 -18.15 -12.70
N LYS A 83 -7.82 -18.91 -12.05
CA LYS A 83 -8.11 -20.32 -12.30
C LYS A 83 -9.47 -20.45 -12.94
N TRP A 84 -9.58 -21.43 -13.84
CA TRP A 84 -10.83 -21.82 -14.46
C TRP A 84 -11.33 -23.08 -13.77
N THR A 85 -12.64 -23.14 -13.52
CA THR A 85 -13.29 -24.39 -13.14
C THR A 85 -14.12 -24.87 -14.31
N VAL A 86 -13.85 -26.10 -14.77
CA VAL A 86 -14.45 -26.70 -15.95
C VAL A 86 -15.12 -28.02 -15.63
N THR A 87 -16.10 -28.43 -16.43
CA THR A 87 -16.82 -29.70 -16.27
C THR A 87 -17.09 -30.33 -17.64
N ALA A 88 -17.00 -31.66 -17.77
CA ALA A 88 -17.32 -32.37 -19.01
C ALA A 88 -17.83 -33.78 -18.72
N GLU A 89 -18.97 -34.22 -19.22
CA GLU A 89 -19.41 -35.61 -18.99
C GLU A 89 -18.62 -36.62 -19.84
N PRO A 90 -18.17 -37.77 -19.30
CA PRO A 90 -18.41 -38.32 -17.95
C PRO A 90 -17.32 -37.97 -16.91
N LEU A 91 -16.45 -37.02 -17.22
CA LEU A 91 -15.42 -36.53 -16.29
C LEU A 91 -16.10 -35.67 -15.21
N ASP A 92 -15.44 -35.60 -14.05
CA ASP A 92 -15.90 -34.75 -12.95
C ASP A 92 -15.54 -33.27 -13.22
N THR A 93 -15.89 -32.38 -12.30
CA THR A 93 -15.44 -30.98 -12.33
C THR A 93 -13.95 -30.89 -12.01
N LEU A 94 -13.21 -30.05 -12.72
CA LEU A 94 -11.78 -29.79 -12.54
C LEU A 94 -11.51 -28.29 -12.43
N THR A 95 -10.75 -27.89 -11.41
CA THR A 95 -10.14 -26.56 -11.37
C THR A 95 -8.76 -26.64 -12.02
N ILE A 96 -8.54 -25.84 -13.08
CA ILE A 96 -7.33 -25.82 -13.90
C ILE A 96 -6.28 -24.93 -13.23
N ASP A 97 -5.18 -25.54 -12.80
CA ASP A 97 -3.96 -24.89 -12.32
C ASP A 97 -2.72 -25.66 -12.80
N ASP A 98 -1.52 -25.16 -12.48
CA ASP A 98 -0.23 -25.77 -12.87
C ASP A 98 -0.13 -27.27 -12.63
N ARG A 99 -0.81 -27.80 -11.62
CA ARG A 99 -0.72 -29.21 -11.24
C ARG A 99 -1.79 -30.06 -11.90
N SER A 100 -2.84 -29.44 -12.44
CA SER A 100 -3.96 -30.12 -13.09
C SER A 100 -3.97 -29.96 -14.62
N LEU A 101 -3.00 -29.25 -15.22
CA LEU A 101 -2.86 -29.14 -16.68
C LEU A 101 -2.83 -30.51 -17.38
N ASP A 102 -2.02 -31.46 -16.89
CA ASP A 102 -1.95 -32.82 -17.45
C ASP A 102 -3.31 -33.55 -17.39
N GLN A 103 -4.10 -33.29 -16.34
CA GLN A 103 -5.43 -33.85 -16.19
C GLN A 103 -6.44 -33.17 -17.14
N PHE A 104 -6.26 -31.88 -17.39
CA PHE A 104 -7.11 -31.12 -18.30
C PHE A 104 -6.94 -31.56 -19.77
N GLU A 105 -5.76 -32.06 -20.18
CA GLU A 105 -5.57 -32.64 -21.53
C GLU A 105 -6.52 -33.82 -21.84
N GLU A 106 -7.09 -34.46 -20.83
CA GLU A 106 -8.07 -35.54 -21.00
C GLU A 106 -9.49 -35.03 -21.29
N TYR A 107 -9.75 -33.71 -21.15
CA TYR A 107 -11.07 -33.10 -21.33
C TYR A 107 -11.34 -32.77 -22.80
N PRO A 108 -12.47 -33.22 -23.38
CA PRO A 108 -12.86 -32.85 -24.74
C PRO A 108 -13.30 -31.38 -24.82
N LEU A 109 -12.54 -30.54 -25.54
CA LEU A 109 -12.77 -29.09 -25.60
C LEU A 109 -14.17 -28.70 -26.09
N ASP A 110 -14.74 -29.48 -27.02
CA ASP A 110 -16.03 -29.26 -27.68
C ASP A 110 -17.23 -29.62 -26.79
N SER A 111 -17.03 -30.34 -25.69
CA SER A 111 -18.08 -30.71 -24.74
C SER A 111 -17.75 -30.37 -23.29
N THR A 112 -16.69 -29.60 -23.06
CA THR A 112 -16.31 -29.08 -21.74
C THR A 112 -16.96 -27.73 -21.54
N SER A 113 -17.75 -27.55 -20.47
CA SER A 113 -18.28 -26.26 -20.04
C SER A 113 -17.31 -25.59 -19.06
N VAL A 114 -17.28 -24.25 -19.10
CA VAL A 114 -16.65 -23.43 -18.08
C VAL A 114 -17.71 -23.05 -17.06
N GLU A 115 -17.49 -23.44 -15.81
CA GLU A 115 -18.44 -23.21 -14.72
C GLU A 115 -18.13 -21.92 -13.97
N ASP A 116 -16.85 -21.61 -13.76
CA ASP A 116 -16.43 -20.48 -12.95
C ASP A 116 -15.00 -20.00 -13.25
N ILE A 117 -14.73 -18.75 -12.90
CA ILE A 117 -13.39 -18.13 -12.93
C ILE A 117 -13.10 -17.55 -11.53
N THR A 118 -12.00 -18.01 -10.92
CA THR A 118 -11.60 -17.59 -9.57
C THR A 118 -10.22 -16.97 -9.59
N LEU A 119 -9.98 -15.88 -8.88
CA LEU A 119 -8.66 -15.23 -8.86
C LEU A 119 -7.58 -16.11 -8.19
N ASN A 120 -6.36 -16.10 -8.71
CA ASN A 120 -5.21 -16.81 -8.13
C ASN A 120 -4.60 -16.13 -6.89
N SER A 121 -5.29 -15.10 -6.40
CA SER A 121 -4.91 -14.06 -5.45
C SER A 121 -4.69 -12.73 -6.15
N ALA A 122 -5.57 -11.77 -5.89
CA ALA A 122 -5.26 -10.35 -6.03
C ALA A 122 -4.63 -9.84 -4.72
N ALA A 123 -3.74 -10.65 -4.11
CA ALA A 123 -3.33 -10.52 -2.71
C ALA A 123 -2.88 -9.09 -2.38
N SER A 124 -2.02 -8.50 -3.22
CA SER A 124 -1.50 -7.15 -2.95
C SER A 124 -2.58 -6.05 -2.97
N VAL A 125 -3.55 -6.11 -3.89
CA VAL A 125 -4.64 -5.11 -3.95
C VAL A 125 -5.65 -5.34 -2.84
N VAL A 126 -5.98 -6.61 -2.56
CA VAL A 126 -6.89 -7.02 -1.50
C VAL A 126 -6.32 -6.64 -0.13
N GLU A 127 -5.07 -6.98 0.15
CA GLU A 127 -4.34 -6.58 1.37
C GLU A 127 -4.27 -5.05 1.50
N GLY A 128 -4.07 -4.33 0.38
CA GLY A 128 -4.12 -2.87 0.36
C GLY A 128 -5.50 -2.32 0.74
N LEU A 129 -6.58 -2.87 0.18
CA LEU A 129 -7.96 -2.49 0.50
C LEU A 129 -8.33 -2.82 1.96
N GLU A 130 -7.84 -3.95 2.48
CA GLU A 130 -8.01 -4.30 3.90
C GLU A 130 -7.25 -3.32 4.81
N ALA A 131 -6.01 -2.96 4.46
CA ALA A 131 -5.25 -1.94 5.18
C ALA A 131 -5.96 -0.58 5.14
N PHE A 132 -6.56 -0.19 4.01
CA PHE A 132 -7.38 1.02 3.94
C PHE A 132 -8.62 0.95 4.83
N ALA A 133 -9.28 -0.21 4.92
CA ALA A 133 -10.43 -0.40 5.80
C ALA A 133 -10.05 -0.26 7.28
N THR A 134 -8.92 -0.83 7.69
CA THR A 134 -8.39 -0.64 9.05
C THR A 134 -8.07 0.83 9.32
N LEU A 135 -7.39 1.52 8.39
CA LEU A 135 -7.12 2.95 8.54
C LEU A 135 -8.38 3.80 8.64
N GLU A 136 -9.42 3.48 7.86
CA GLU A 136 -10.72 4.15 7.95
C GLU A 136 -11.33 3.98 9.33
N GLU A 137 -11.39 2.75 9.85
CA GLU A 137 -11.94 2.48 11.18
C GLU A 137 -11.14 3.21 12.28
N THR A 138 -9.80 3.13 12.24
CA THR A 138 -8.94 3.79 13.23
C THR A 138 -9.10 5.30 13.17
N LEU A 139 -9.16 5.91 11.98
CA LEU A 139 -9.36 7.35 11.81
C LEU A 139 -10.76 7.79 12.27
N THR A 140 -11.82 7.08 11.87
CA THR A 140 -13.21 7.40 12.24
C THR A 140 -13.43 7.34 13.75
N ASN A 141 -12.66 6.52 14.47
CA ASN A 141 -12.69 6.50 15.93
C ASN A 141 -11.96 7.69 16.58
N ALA A 142 -11.05 8.33 15.85
CA ALA A 142 -10.19 9.40 16.34
C ALA A 142 -10.64 10.82 15.93
N VAL A 143 -11.35 10.97 14.82
CA VAL A 143 -11.80 12.27 14.28
C VAL A 143 -13.33 12.40 14.31
N SER A 144 -13.85 13.63 14.17
CA SER A 144 -15.29 13.86 14.05
C SER A 144 -15.93 13.07 12.88
N ASP A 145 -17.23 12.78 13.00
CA ASP A 145 -17.98 11.91 12.08
C ASP A 145 -17.73 12.26 10.60
N PRO A 146 -17.07 11.38 9.82
CA PRO A 146 -16.68 11.67 8.44
C PRO A 146 -17.88 11.86 7.50
N THR A 147 -19.10 11.46 7.91
CA THR A 147 -20.32 11.66 7.11
C THR A 147 -20.72 13.13 6.93
N GLU A 148 -20.16 14.05 7.74
CA GLU A 148 -20.37 15.48 7.53
C GLU A 148 -19.59 15.99 6.30
N HIS A 149 -18.46 15.35 5.98
CA HIS A 149 -17.60 15.66 4.84
C HIS A 149 -18.03 14.99 3.52
N ASP A 150 -18.90 13.98 3.60
CA ASP A 150 -19.48 13.28 2.44
C ASP A 150 -20.24 14.19 1.46
N ARG A 151 -20.61 15.41 1.87
CA ARG A 151 -21.46 16.32 1.09
C ARG A 151 -20.67 17.34 0.26
N GLU A 152 -19.39 17.53 0.52
CA GLU A 152 -18.59 18.59 -0.09
C GLU A 152 -17.62 18.09 -1.17
N ALA A 153 -17.25 16.81 -1.17
CA ALA A 153 -16.37 16.19 -2.17
C ALA A 153 -17.14 15.26 -3.12
N ASP A 154 -16.72 15.18 -4.39
CA ASP A 154 -17.22 14.17 -5.32
C ASP A 154 -16.60 12.80 -4.99
N LEU A 155 -17.08 12.20 -3.91
CA LEU A 155 -16.59 10.93 -3.37
C LEU A 155 -16.91 9.71 -4.23
N SER A 156 -17.80 9.87 -5.23
CA SER A 156 -18.15 8.81 -6.17
C SER A 156 -16.94 8.34 -6.99
N GLU A 157 -15.90 9.16 -7.04
CA GLU A 157 -14.67 8.89 -7.76
C GLU A 157 -13.80 7.78 -7.14
N PHE A 158 -14.07 7.43 -5.88
CA PHE A 158 -13.42 6.34 -5.14
C PHE A 158 -14.25 5.05 -5.09
N GLU A 159 -15.49 5.08 -5.60
CA GLU A 159 -16.32 3.87 -5.71
C GLU A 159 -15.84 3.02 -6.89
N LEU A 160 -15.81 1.70 -6.72
CA LEU A 160 -15.36 0.76 -7.75
C LEU A 160 -16.20 0.90 -9.03
N PRO A 161 -15.61 1.18 -10.20
CA PRO A 161 -16.36 1.39 -11.43
C PRO A 161 -17.11 0.13 -11.86
N GLN A 162 -18.20 0.30 -12.60
CA GLN A 162 -19.00 -0.83 -13.09
C GLN A 162 -18.28 -1.65 -14.16
N LYS A 163 -17.47 -0.98 -14.98
CA LYS A 163 -16.70 -1.61 -16.05
C LYS A 163 -15.26 -1.71 -15.59
N LEU A 164 -14.77 -2.93 -15.44
CA LEU A 164 -13.38 -3.22 -15.04
C LEU A 164 -12.54 -3.57 -16.26
N PHE A 165 -13.10 -4.37 -17.17
CA PHE A 165 -12.42 -4.92 -18.33
C PHE A 165 -13.00 -4.42 -19.66
N VAL A 166 -12.17 -4.52 -20.70
CA VAL A 166 -12.53 -4.36 -22.12
C VAL A 166 -11.86 -5.47 -22.92
N VAL A 167 -12.51 -5.93 -23.99
CA VAL A 167 -11.91 -6.81 -25.00
C VAL A 167 -11.69 -5.99 -26.27
N PRO A 168 -10.46 -5.55 -26.59
CA PRO A 168 -10.15 -4.89 -27.86
C PRO A 168 -10.30 -5.86 -29.04
N GLU A 169 -10.18 -5.34 -30.27
CA GLU A 169 -10.36 -6.08 -31.53
C GLU A 169 -9.41 -7.30 -31.71
N GLU A 170 -8.46 -7.50 -30.80
CA GLU A 170 -7.47 -8.60 -30.81
C GLU A 170 -7.73 -9.69 -29.74
N GLY A 171 -8.91 -9.70 -29.10
CA GLY A 171 -9.33 -10.82 -28.23
C GLY A 171 -8.63 -10.89 -26.87
N ARG A 172 -7.87 -9.86 -26.47
CA ARG A 172 -7.20 -9.77 -25.15
C ARG A 172 -8.06 -9.03 -24.14
N ILE A 173 -7.99 -9.38 -22.86
CA ILE A 173 -8.61 -8.57 -21.79
C ILE A 173 -7.64 -7.46 -21.43
N ALA A 174 -8.11 -6.23 -21.54
CA ALA A 174 -7.39 -5.05 -21.08
C ALA A 174 -8.17 -4.36 -19.96
N THR A 175 -7.44 -3.61 -19.14
CA THR A 175 -8.03 -2.70 -18.16
C THR A 175 -8.87 -1.64 -18.87
N SER A 176 -10.06 -1.37 -18.36
CA SER A 176 -10.84 -0.23 -18.81
C SER A 176 -10.27 1.10 -18.28
N GLU A 177 -10.36 2.17 -19.07
CA GLU A 177 -9.93 3.52 -18.68
C GLU A 177 -10.54 3.99 -17.34
N SER A 178 -11.80 3.62 -17.07
CA SER A 178 -12.47 3.93 -15.80
C SER A 178 -11.84 3.22 -14.61
N PHE A 179 -11.42 1.97 -14.77
CA PHE A 179 -10.74 1.23 -13.71
C PHE A 179 -9.32 1.72 -13.51
N GLU A 180 -8.60 2.01 -14.58
CA GLU A 180 -7.26 2.61 -14.52
C GLU A 180 -7.28 3.93 -13.74
N THR A 181 -8.20 4.84 -14.07
CA THR A 181 -8.38 6.11 -13.35
C THR A 181 -8.73 5.89 -11.87
N TRP A 182 -9.62 4.95 -11.57
CA TRP A 182 -9.98 4.61 -10.18
C TRP A 182 -8.79 4.03 -9.41
N PHE A 183 -8.02 3.14 -10.04
CA PHE A 183 -6.86 2.52 -9.44
C PHE A 183 -5.76 3.56 -9.16
N GLU A 184 -5.49 4.47 -10.09
CA GLU A 184 -4.57 5.60 -9.88
C GLU A 184 -4.99 6.46 -8.68
N ARG A 185 -6.29 6.75 -8.53
CA ARG A 185 -6.81 7.50 -7.38
C ARG A 185 -6.61 6.73 -6.07
N MET A 186 -6.86 5.42 -6.06
CA MET A 186 -6.60 4.57 -4.91
C MET A 186 -5.12 4.59 -4.53
N ILE A 187 -4.21 4.45 -5.49
CA ILE A 187 -2.76 4.50 -5.24
C ILE A 187 -2.31 5.88 -4.73
N ASN A 188 -2.94 6.96 -5.19
CA ASN A 188 -2.68 8.30 -4.65
C ASN A 188 -3.15 8.49 -3.20
N LEU A 189 -3.90 7.54 -2.63
CA LEU A 189 -4.17 7.50 -1.19
C LEU A 189 -3.02 6.85 -0.39
N CYS A 190 -2.14 6.06 -1.00
CA CYS A 190 -0.97 5.51 -0.32
C CYS A 190 0.08 6.60 -0.03
N PRO A 191 0.93 6.47 1.00
CA PRO A 191 2.13 7.27 1.12
C PRO A 191 3.09 7.03 -0.07
N PRO A 192 3.76 8.05 -0.63
CA PRO A 192 3.70 9.47 -0.28
C PRO A 192 2.60 10.28 -0.99
N GLY A 193 1.76 9.66 -1.83
CA GLY A 193 0.73 10.33 -2.63
C GLY A 193 -0.31 11.08 -1.78
N CYS A 194 -0.58 10.56 -0.57
CA CYS A 194 -1.45 11.20 0.42
C CYS A 194 -0.60 11.84 1.54
N PRO A 195 -0.50 13.18 1.61
CA PRO A 195 0.28 13.86 2.64
C PRO A 195 -0.20 13.58 4.07
N GLU A 196 -1.51 13.45 4.27
CA GLU A 196 -2.13 13.12 5.56
C GLU A 196 -1.68 11.75 6.07
N LEU A 197 -1.80 10.70 5.25
CA LEU A 197 -1.35 9.34 5.62
C LEU A 197 0.18 9.25 5.71
N THR A 198 0.90 10.03 4.91
CA THR A 198 2.36 10.18 5.03
C THR A 198 2.77 10.79 6.36
N ALA A 199 2.07 11.84 6.81
CA ALA A 199 2.31 12.47 8.10
C ALA A 199 1.98 11.51 9.24
N LEU A 200 0.87 10.78 9.14
CA LEU A 200 0.46 9.77 10.12
C LEU A 200 1.52 8.66 10.26
N PHE A 201 2.12 8.24 9.15
CA PHE A 201 3.20 7.27 9.16
C PHE A 201 4.46 7.83 9.85
N ARG A 202 4.81 9.10 9.58
CA ARG A 202 6.00 9.74 10.17
C ARG A 202 5.88 9.97 11.67
N VAL A 203 4.68 10.26 12.18
CA VAL A 203 4.48 10.50 13.62
C VAL A 203 4.51 9.22 14.47
N ASN A 204 4.42 8.05 13.82
CA ASN A 204 4.69 6.74 14.42
C ASN A 204 6.21 6.51 14.63
N ALA A 205 6.85 7.45 15.30
CA ALA A 205 8.30 7.49 15.50
C ALA A 205 8.78 6.56 16.64
N ASN A 206 7.85 6.03 17.43
CA ASN A 206 8.07 5.15 18.57
C ASN A 206 9.01 5.73 19.64
N VAL A 207 8.92 7.03 19.89
CA VAL A 207 9.64 7.72 20.98
C VAL A 207 8.76 7.86 22.22
N GLU A 208 9.34 7.83 23.41
CA GLU A 208 8.57 8.01 24.66
C GLU A 208 7.96 9.41 24.78
N ARG A 209 6.73 9.48 25.31
CA ARG A 209 5.99 10.72 25.54
C ARG A 209 6.78 11.75 26.33
N ARG A 210 7.48 11.33 27.40
CA ARG A 210 8.32 12.23 28.22
C ARG A 210 9.45 12.93 27.44
N HIS A 211 9.87 12.37 26.31
CA HIS A 211 10.85 12.97 25.41
C HIS A 211 10.16 13.83 24.36
N ALA A 212 9.02 13.38 23.82
CA ALA A 212 8.17 14.14 22.91
C ALA A 212 7.69 15.46 23.54
N ASP A 213 7.30 15.45 24.82
CA ASP A 213 6.85 16.61 25.62
C ASP A 213 7.85 17.78 25.66
N ARG A 214 9.11 17.52 25.29
CA ARG A 214 10.18 18.53 25.31
C ARG A 214 10.47 19.12 23.94
N VAL A 215 10.01 18.48 22.86
CA VAL A 215 10.30 18.89 21.47
C VAL A 215 9.04 19.33 20.73
N LEU A 216 7.89 18.78 21.10
CA LEU A 216 6.58 19.14 20.58
C LEU A 216 5.92 20.20 21.45
N ASP A 217 5.09 21.04 20.85
CA ASP A 217 4.22 21.94 21.62
C ASP A 217 2.98 21.23 22.17
N GLY A 218 2.22 21.93 23.01
CA GLY A 218 1.05 21.36 23.68
C GLY A 218 -0.06 20.93 22.71
N ASP A 219 -0.24 21.67 21.62
CA ASP A 219 -1.28 21.43 20.63
C ASP A 219 -0.91 20.20 19.78
N GLU A 220 0.37 20.07 19.39
CA GLU A 220 0.91 18.88 18.69
C GLU A 220 0.77 17.61 19.54
N LEU A 221 1.03 17.68 20.85
CA LEU A 221 0.90 16.54 21.77
C LEU A 221 -0.55 16.13 22.02
N GLU A 222 -1.44 17.11 22.15
CA GLU A 222 -2.89 16.88 22.28
C GLU A 222 -3.40 16.18 21.02
N ARG A 223 -3.06 16.69 19.84
CA ARG A 223 -3.40 16.09 18.55
C ARG A 223 -2.93 14.65 18.41
N LEU A 224 -1.68 14.33 18.77
CA LEU A 224 -1.20 12.95 18.75
C LEU A 224 -1.90 12.05 19.78
N THR A 225 -2.38 12.62 20.88
CA THR A 225 -3.17 11.87 21.87
C THR A 225 -4.58 11.59 21.34
N GLU A 226 -5.22 12.59 20.73
CA GLU A 226 -6.55 12.46 20.10
C GLU A 226 -6.55 11.46 18.97
N LEU A 227 -5.50 11.47 18.15
CA LEU A 227 -5.30 10.50 17.07
C LEU A 227 -5.00 9.08 17.55
N GLY A 228 -4.80 8.87 18.86
CA GLY A 228 -4.44 7.57 19.42
C GLY A 228 -3.00 7.15 19.12
N VAL A 229 -2.13 8.06 18.70
CA VAL A 229 -0.68 7.81 18.55
C VAL A 229 -0.01 7.74 19.92
N PHE A 230 -0.49 8.51 20.89
CA PHE A 230 -0.17 8.30 22.30
C PHE A 230 -1.37 7.74 23.05
N ASP A 231 -1.15 6.67 23.81
CA ASP A 231 -2.13 6.22 24.80
C ASP A 231 -2.30 7.28 25.90
N SER A 232 -3.50 7.84 26.01
CA SER A 232 -3.86 8.85 27.01
C SER A 232 -3.84 8.32 28.45
N SER A 233 -3.91 7.01 28.63
CA SER A 233 -3.96 6.34 29.93
C SER A 233 -2.58 6.00 30.51
N GLU A 234 -1.52 6.04 29.68
CA GLU A 234 -0.18 5.63 30.05
C GLU A 234 0.85 6.79 30.00
N PRO A 235 1.41 7.21 31.14
CA PRO A 235 2.43 8.27 31.17
C PRO A 235 3.75 7.90 30.45
N GLU A 236 4.01 6.60 30.30
CA GLU A 236 5.19 6.05 29.60
C GLU A 236 4.84 5.65 28.16
N ALA A 237 3.67 6.05 27.64
CA ALA A 237 3.26 5.79 26.27
C ALA A 237 4.34 6.23 25.27
N ARG A 238 4.47 5.46 24.20
CA ARG A 238 5.33 5.78 23.06
C ARG A 238 4.46 6.32 21.93
N ALA A 239 5.05 7.15 21.07
CA ALA A 239 4.40 7.69 19.88
C ALA A 239 4.25 6.58 18.83
N PHE A 240 3.29 5.68 19.05
CA PHE A 240 3.13 4.46 18.29
C PHE A 240 1.71 3.93 18.41
N ASN A 241 1.07 3.76 17.26
CA ASN A 241 -0.22 3.11 17.09
C ASN A 241 -0.04 1.96 16.08
N GLU A 242 -0.28 0.74 16.54
CA GLU A 242 -0.05 -0.48 15.76
C GLU A 242 -0.93 -0.53 14.51
N ASP A 243 -2.21 -0.19 14.63
CA ASP A 243 -3.17 -0.21 13.51
C ASP A 243 -2.74 0.74 12.38
N TYR A 244 -2.30 1.96 12.72
CA TYR A 244 -1.74 2.89 11.73
C TYR A 244 -0.44 2.35 11.14
N HIS A 245 0.46 1.84 11.98
CA HIS A 245 1.76 1.39 11.52
C HIS A 245 1.66 0.21 10.58
N GLU A 246 0.95 -0.85 10.97
CA GLU A 246 0.79 -2.07 10.18
C GLU A 246 0.13 -1.73 8.85
N SER A 247 -1.00 -1.02 8.89
CA SER A 247 -1.75 -0.67 7.68
C SER A 247 -0.92 0.19 6.71
N LEU A 248 -0.26 1.25 7.20
CA LEU A 248 0.55 2.13 6.34
C LEU A 248 1.80 1.41 5.78
N SER A 249 2.37 0.47 6.53
CA SER A 249 3.49 -0.35 6.04
C SER A 249 3.01 -1.34 4.98
N THR A 250 1.85 -1.97 5.16
CA THR A 250 1.20 -2.80 4.14
C THR A 250 0.96 -2.00 2.86
N LEU A 251 0.45 -0.76 2.97
CA LEU A 251 0.24 0.11 1.81
C LEU A 251 1.54 0.44 1.05
N LEU A 252 2.65 0.66 1.76
CA LEU A 252 3.96 0.85 1.14
C LEU A 252 4.48 -0.43 0.49
N GLN A 253 4.10 -1.59 1.01
CA GLN A 253 4.49 -2.90 0.51
C GLN A 253 3.64 -3.41 -0.65
N ILE A 254 2.54 -2.73 -1.01
CA ILE A 254 1.72 -3.09 -2.16
C ILE A 254 2.65 -3.25 -3.36
N ARG A 255 2.85 -4.52 -3.73
CA ARG A 255 3.70 -4.87 -4.84
C ARG A 255 2.92 -4.63 -6.08
N PRO A 256 3.46 -3.80 -6.96
CA PRO A 256 2.76 -3.50 -8.14
C PRO A 256 3.31 -4.26 -9.31
N PRO A 257 2.57 -4.18 -10.40
CA PRO A 257 3.18 -3.84 -11.67
C PRO A 257 2.76 -2.41 -12.02
N PHE A 258 3.34 -1.40 -11.36
CA PHE A 258 2.93 -0.01 -11.56
C PHE A 258 3.58 0.49 -12.86
N ASP A 259 2.82 1.13 -13.73
CA ASP A 259 3.36 2.13 -14.66
C ASP A 259 3.40 3.52 -13.98
N LEU A 260 3.83 3.57 -12.73
CA LEU A 260 4.40 4.81 -12.22
C LEU A 260 5.72 4.97 -12.97
N GLU A 261 5.79 5.93 -13.89
CA GLU A 261 7.01 6.45 -14.51
C GLU A 261 7.93 7.03 -13.43
N PHE A 262 8.36 6.20 -12.49
CA PHE A 262 9.56 6.45 -11.74
C PHE A 262 10.68 6.08 -12.70
N ASP A 263 11.46 7.09 -13.08
CA ASP A 263 12.76 6.94 -13.73
C ASP A 263 13.69 6.16 -12.79
N LEU A 264 13.42 4.87 -12.62
CA LEU A 264 14.22 3.91 -11.90
C LEU A 264 15.26 3.42 -12.90
N GLU A 265 16.21 4.30 -13.26
CA GLU A 265 17.39 3.88 -14.04
C GLU A 265 18.19 2.79 -13.30
N HIS A 266 17.89 2.54 -12.02
CA HIS A 266 18.59 1.58 -11.18
C HIS A 266 17.56 0.74 -10.41
N ASP A 267 17.49 -0.53 -10.78
CA ASP A 267 16.86 -1.62 -10.06
C ASP A 267 17.55 -1.77 -8.69
N LYS A 268 17.25 -0.88 -7.74
CA LYS A 268 17.68 -0.98 -6.34
C LYS A 268 16.80 -2.01 -5.66
N GLY A 269 17.05 -3.27 -6.03
CA GLY A 269 16.14 -4.43 -6.04
C GLY A 269 15.59 -4.94 -4.71
N ASP A 270 15.61 -4.15 -3.64
CA ASP A 270 15.02 -4.53 -2.35
C ASP A 270 13.81 -3.66 -1.95
N LEU A 271 13.54 -2.53 -2.63
CA LEU A 271 12.41 -1.64 -2.30
C LEU A 271 11.27 -1.78 -3.29
N THR A 272 10.02 -1.77 -2.79
CA THR A 272 8.87 -1.55 -3.65
C THR A 272 8.91 -0.13 -4.24
N LYS A 273 8.18 0.08 -5.35
CA LYS A 273 8.07 1.39 -5.99
C LYS A 273 7.47 2.45 -5.04
N LEU A 274 6.51 2.09 -4.18
CA LEU A 274 5.93 3.01 -3.19
C LEU A 274 6.89 3.33 -2.05
N GLN A 275 7.64 2.34 -1.54
CA GLN A 275 8.72 2.57 -0.57
C GLN A 275 9.77 3.52 -1.15
N TYR A 276 10.26 3.24 -2.36
CA TYR A 276 11.20 4.11 -3.05
C TYR A 276 10.64 5.53 -3.19
N ALA A 277 9.39 5.68 -3.64
CA ALA A 277 8.74 6.98 -3.79
C ALA A 277 8.65 7.72 -2.45
N TYR A 278 8.31 7.03 -1.36
CA TYR A 278 8.20 7.62 -0.02
C TYR A 278 9.53 8.19 0.47
N TYR A 279 10.60 7.39 0.43
CA TYR A 279 11.93 7.84 0.87
C TYR A 279 12.51 8.91 -0.06
N ARG A 280 12.27 8.82 -1.36
CA ARG A 280 12.66 9.84 -2.35
C ARG A 280 11.93 11.15 -2.14
N ALA A 281 10.62 11.13 -1.90
CA ALA A 281 9.83 12.32 -1.61
C ALA A 281 10.36 12.99 -0.33
N TRP A 282 10.58 12.21 0.72
CA TRP A 282 11.19 12.73 1.94
C TRP A 282 12.57 13.37 1.68
N ALA A 283 13.47 12.68 1.00
CA ALA A 283 14.84 13.15 0.78
C ALA A 283 14.92 14.37 -0.16
N ARG A 284 13.93 14.55 -1.05
CA ARG A 284 13.86 15.74 -1.93
C ARG A 284 13.37 16.98 -1.22
N ASP A 285 12.41 16.81 -0.32
CA ASP A 285 11.67 17.93 0.28
C ASP A 285 12.26 18.36 1.63
N THR A 286 13.18 17.58 2.22
CA THR A 286 13.75 17.84 3.54
C THR A 286 15.07 18.60 3.44
N ASN A 287 15.21 19.70 4.19
CA ASN A 287 16.51 20.37 4.29
C ASN A 287 17.45 19.58 5.19
N ARG A 288 18.73 19.50 4.81
CA ARG A 288 19.76 18.85 5.63
C ARG A 288 19.91 19.50 7.01
N PHE A 289 19.73 18.73 8.08
CA PHE A 289 19.96 19.16 9.44
C PHE A 289 21.39 18.86 9.93
N SER A 290 21.88 19.68 10.86
CA SER A 290 23.10 19.34 11.60
C SER A 290 22.84 18.11 12.48
N ASN A 291 23.64 17.06 12.33
CA ASN A 291 23.62 15.80 13.10
C ASN A 291 22.56 14.74 12.73
N GLU A 292 21.75 14.93 11.69
CA GLU A 292 20.81 13.88 11.22
C GLU A 292 21.53 12.62 10.74
N GLN A 293 22.71 12.79 10.15
CA GLN A 293 23.54 11.72 9.58
C GLN A 293 23.80 10.60 10.58
N LYS A 294 23.98 10.96 11.86
CA LYS A 294 24.17 9.98 12.94
C LYS A 294 22.97 9.04 13.02
N TRP A 295 21.75 9.57 12.94
CA TRP A 295 20.51 8.80 13.10
C TRP A 295 20.20 8.00 11.85
N LEU A 296 20.40 8.58 10.66
CA LEU A 296 20.30 7.85 9.40
C LEU A 296 21.28 6.67 9.36
N ARG A 297 22.51 6.85 9.85
CA ARG A 297 23.51 5.77 9.95
C ARG A 297 23.10 4.69 10.92
N LYS A 298 22.61 5.09 12.11
CA LYS A 298 22.06 4.13 13.06
C LYS A 298 20.87 3.38 12.47
N ALA A 299 20.04 4.03 11.65
CA ALA A 299 18.91 3.40 10.96
C ALA A 299 19.36 2.38 9.92
N GLN A 300 20.32 2.74 9.07
CA GLN A 300 20.91 1.85 8.07
C GLN A 300 21.59 0.62 8.73
N ASN A 301 22.39 0.86 9.77
CA ASN A 301 23.12 -0.19 10.48
C ASN A 301 22.30 -0.94 11.53
N ARG A 302 21.11 -0.43 11.85
CA ARG A 302 20.24 -0.91 12.95
C ARG A 302 20.95 -0.93 14.29
N ASP A 303 21.69 0.13 14.57
CA ASP A 303 22.43 0.27 15.81
C ASP A 303 21.50 0.64 16.97
N ASP A 304 21.76 0.04 18.13
CA ASP A 304 21.09 0.38 19.38
C ASP A 304 21.25 1.86 19.74
N ILE A 305 20.24 2.43 20.39
CA ILE A 305 20.26 3.75 21.00
C ILE A 305 20.43 3.60 22.51
N GLY A 306 21.32 4.39 23.10
CA GLY A 306 21.43 4.45 24.55
C GLY A 306 20.24 5.19 25.21
N GLU A 307 20.03 4.95 26.49
CA GLU A 307 18.97 5.60 27.30
C GLU A 307 19.03 7.14 27.28
N GLY A 308 20.24 7.72 27.19
CA GLY A 308 20.43 9.17 27.02
C GLY A 308 20.44 9.65 25.57
N GLU A 309 20.39 8.74 24.61
CA GLU A 309 20.36 9.02 23.18
C GLU A 309 18.93 9.16 22.65
N GLU A 310 17.96 8.47 23.23
CA GLU A 310 16.54 8.59 22.84
C GLU A 310 16.06 10.03 22.85
N TYR A 311 16.29 10.73 23.97
CA TYR A 311 15.97 12.15 24.08
C TYR A 311 16.56 13.01 22.94
N ARG A 312 17.78 12.70 22.50
CA ARG A 312 18.43 13.42 21.39
C ARG A 312 17.87 13.00 20.03
N PHE A 313 17.46 11.74 19.89
CA PHE A 313 16.80 11.25 18.69
C PHE A 313 15.42 11.88 18.51
N THR A 314 14.67 12.09 19.60
CA THR A 314 13.33 12.70 19.58
C THR A 314 13.31 14.09 18.92
N GLU A 315 14.40 14.86 18.96
CA GLU A 315 14.54 16.13 18.23
C GLU A 315 14.44 15.98 16.69
N TYR A 316 14.66 14.76 16.18
CA TYR A 316 14.67 14.40 14.75
C TYR A 316 13.58 13.39 14.39
N ALA A 317 13.04 12.65 15.37
CA ALA A 317 12.22 11.47 15.16
C ALA A 317 10.95 11.72 14.32
N PHE A 318 10.33 12.89 14.49
CA PHE A 318 9.13 13.30 13.73
C PHE A 318 9.44 13.93 12.37
N ARG A 319 10.72 14.07 12.02
CA ARG A 319 11.20 14.72 10.78
C ARG A 319 11.95 13.76 9.86
N LEU A 320 12.61 12.77 10.44
CA LEU A 320 13.32 11.72 9.71
C LEU A 320 12.38 10.56 9.40
N PRO A 321 12.62 9.78 8.33
CA PRO A 321 11.80 8.63 7.99
C PRO A 321 12.28 7.41 8.79
N THR A 322 12.55 7.61 10.08
CA THR A 322 13.20 6.65 10.99
C THR A 322 12.42 6.54 12.28
N ARG A 323 12.41 5.36 12.89
CA ARG A 323 11.72 5.07 14.15
C ARG A 323 12.58 4.21 15.07
N ILE A 324 12.16 4.06 16.32
CA ILE A 324 12.79 3.13 17.27
C ILE A 324 12.11 1.76 17.19
N SER A 325 12.91 0.70 17.21
CA SER A 325 12.50 -0.70 17.26
C SER A 325 13.17 -1.38 18.44
N ARG A 326 12.43 -1.61 19.53
CA ARG A 326 12.94 -2.11 20.83
C ARG A 326 14.03 -1.21 21.42
N SER A 327 15.20 -1.19 20.80
CA SER A 327 16.35 -0.36 21.11
C SER A 327 17.09 0.17 19.86
N ASN A 328 16.77 -0.28 18.64
CA ASN A 328 17.47 0.11 17.41
C ASN A 328 16.76 1.26 16.68
N VAL A 329 17.50 2.12 15.99
CA VAL A 329 16.89 3.01 14.97
C VAL A 329 16.74 2.22 13.68
N VAL A 330 15.63 2.40 12.96
CA VAL A 330 15.33 1.71 11.69
C VAL A 330 14.46 2.57 10.76
N PHE A 331 14.44 2.27 9.45
CA PHE A 331 13.65 3.00 8.45
C PHE A 331 12.18 2.49 8.33
N GLU A 332 11.96 1.19 8.14
CA GLU A 332 10.62 0.56 8.04
C GLU A 332 10.63 -0.90 8.51
N ASP A 333 9.43 -1.46 8.69
CA ASP A 333 9.13 -2.83 9.06
C ASP A 333 8.46 -3.64 7.91
N GLN A 334 8.95 -4.86 7.62
CA GLN A 334 8.20 -5.88 6.86
C GLN A 334 7.88 -7.18 7.65
N SER A 335 8.22 -7.29 8.94
CA SER A 335 7.67 -8.34 9.85
C SER A 335 8.13 -8.28 11.33
N ASN A 336 9.00 -7.35 11.74
CA ASN A 336 9.33 -6.89 13.12
C ASN A 336 10.61 -6.00 13.08
N TYR A 337 10.70 -5.10 12.10
CA TYR A 337 11.71 -4.10 11.73
C TYR A 337 12.76 -4.49 10.65
N GLY A 338 12.23 -4.94 9.50
CA GLY A 338 12.83 -4.97 8.16
C GLY A 338 13.90 -6.05 7.90
N ASN A 339 14.42 -6.15 6.67
CA ASN A 339 15.63 -6.92 6.34
C ASN A 339 16.84 -6.00 6.08
N SER A 340 18.08 -6.48 6.27
CA SER A 340 19.26 -5.60 6.19
C SER A 340 19.48 -4.98 4.81
N SER A 341 19.03 -5.63 3.73
CA SER A 341 19.22 -5.15 2.36
C SER A 341 18.32 -3.95 2.04
N GLU A 342 17.06 -3.94 2.49
CA GLU A 342 16.16 -2.77 2.40
C GLU A 342 16.74 -1.56 3.12
N SER A 343 17.28 -1.75 4.33
CA SER A 343 17.88 -0.66 5.10
C SER A 343 19.10 -0.06 4.41
N GLU A 344 19.89 -0.89 3.73
CA GLU A 344 21.01 -0.46 2.88
C GLU A 344 20.51 0.33 1.68
N ALA A 345 19.52 -0.19 0.93
CA ALA A 345 18.93 0.47 -0.24
C ALA A 345 18.31 1.83 0.09
N ILE A 346 17.61 1.95 1.23
CA ILE A 346 17.06 3.23 1.72
C ILE A 346 18.18 4.20 2.06
N GLY A 347 19.23 3.71 2.75
CA GLY A 347 20.41 4.50 3.07
C GLY A 347 21.04 5.10 1.81
N GLU A 348 21.36 4.26 0.82
CA GLU A 348 21.94 4.70 -0.45
C GLU A 348 21.05 5.69 -1.21
N LEU A 349 19.74 5.45 -1.26
CA LEU A 349 18.77 6.37 -1.87
C LEU A 349 18.84 7.75 -1.21
N ILE A 350 18.84 7.79 0.12
CA ILE A 350 18.90 9.04 0.87
C ILE A 350 20.25 9.75 0.64
N GLU A 351 21.36 9.02 0.51
CA GLU A 351 22.67 9.58 0.16
C GLU A 351 22.68 10.26 -1.21
N GLU A 352 22.04 9.67 -2.23
CA GLU A 352 21.92 10.23 -3.59
C GLU A 352 21.28 11.63 -3.59
N PHE A 353 20.38 11.89 -2.66
CA PHE A 353 19.70 13.18 -2.50
C PHE A 353 20.43 14.14 -1.56
N GLY A 354 21.67 13.85 -1.17
CA GLY A 354 22.52 14.78 -0.43
C GLY A 354 22.42 14.68 1.10
N HIS A 355 21.88 13.56 1.60
CA HIS A 355 21.81 13.22 3.01
C HIS A 355 22.77 12.04 3.32
N PRO A 356 24.09 12.29 3.39
CA PRO A 356 25.09 11.24 3.57
C PRO A 356 24.89 10.45 4.87
N VAL A 357 24.90 9.13 4.75
CA VAL A 357 24.74 8.18 5.86
C VAL A 357 26.12 7.73 6.36
N ASN A 358 27.12 7.72 5.48
CA ASN A 358 28.53 7.56 5.81
C ASN A 358 29.25 8.92 5.94
N ASP A 359 30.18 9.05 6.90
CA ASP A 359 31.02 10.25 7.05
C ASP A 359 32.18 10.23 6.03
N ASP A 360 32.62 11.42 5.61
CA ASP A 360 34.00 11.68 5.13
C ASP A 360 35.02 11.60 6.27
#